data_AF-A0A953QL93-F1
#
_entry.id   AF-A0A953QL93-F1
#
_cell.length_a   1.000
_cell.length_b   1.000
_cell.length_c   1.000
_cell.angle_alpha   90.00
_cell.angle_beta   90.00
_cell.angle_gamma   90.00
#
_symmetry.space_group_name_H-M   'P 1'
#
loop_
_entity.id
_entity.type
_entity.pdbx_description
1 polymer ?
#
loop_
_entity_poly.entity_id
_entity_poly.type
_entity_poly.pdbx_seq_one_letter_code
_entity_poly.pdbx_strand_id
1 'polypeptide(L)'
;MDQLISYLSEYTNEDPIIVAAWFHHRFTQVHPYQDGNGRVARALTTLLLLRGDLLPLVIDRDLRVEYIDALEKADRSDLSPLAQIFAGLERNAILRALSVDVDAEITHQESLTSAVIGSLADKFNKRRIQKVADLRRVNQVATEFRHRTRGLLEVSFNELEGALIEIGEPRITMLEGGPDRNNSHWYRFEVAQSAKEAGKFANFSEDHFFIRGSIRVNRERLAFVVSFHHVGRELSGIMEATAFSKLESYEDSEDRESVSESFSVCSVEPFVFTNKTKLDDVQDVYARWLDAALAVALKEFGDRL
;
A
#
# COMPACT_ATOMS: atom_id res chain seq x y z
N MET A 1 -32.71 28.46 -36.18
CA MET A 1 -32.16 27.97 -34.89
C MET A 1 -33.25 27.78 -33.85
N ASP A 2 -34.10 28.77 -33.60
CA ASP A 2 -35.15 28.66 -32.56
C ASP A 2 -36.10 27.47 -32.77
N GLN A 3 -36.49 27.19 -34.02
CA GLN A 3 -37.30 26.01 -34.36
C GLN A 3 -36.60 24.68 -34.02
N LEU A 4 -35.29 24.57 -34.27
CA LEU A 4 -34.52 23.36 -33.96
C LEU A 4 -34.47 23.11 -32.45
N ILE A 5 -34.35 24.17 -31.65
CA ILE A 5 -34.37 24.08 -30.19
C ILE A 5 -35.77 23.69 -29.69
N SER A 6 -36.83 24.26 -30.28
CA SER A 6 -38.21 23.88 -29.97
C SER A 6 -38.44 22.39 -30.20
N TYR A 7 -38.06 21.87 -31.38
CA TYR A 7 -38.20 20.44 -31.69
C TYR A 7 -37.41 19.54 -30.75
N LEU A 8 -36.21 19.96 -30.31
CA LEU A 8 -35.43 19.17 -29.35
C LEU A 8 -36.18 18.94 -28.04
N SER A 9 -36.99 19.90 -27.59
CA SER A 9 -37.79 19.76 -26.37
C SER A 9 -38.94 18.76 -26.50
N GLU A 10 -39.32 18.38 -27.73
CA GLU A 10 -40.36 17.38 -28.00
C GLU A 10 -39.83 15.95 -27.91
N TYR A 11 -38.51 15.75 -28.02
CA TYR A 11 -37.85 14.44 -28.05
C TYR A 11 -37.23 14.03 -26.71
N THR A 12 -37.61 14.64 -25.59
CA THR A 12 -36.98 14.39 -24.28
C THR A 12 -37.13 12.96 -23.74
N ASN A 13 -38.07 12.19 -24.27
CA ASN A 13 -38.35 10.80 -23.86
C ASN A 13 -37.80 9.76 -24.85
N GLU A 14 -37.16 10.18 -25.93
CA GLU A 14 -36.55 9.28 -26.92
C GLU A 14 -35.14 8.86 -26.49
N ASP A 15 -34.60 7.83 -27.15
CA ASP A 15 -33.24 7.37 -26.90
C ASP A 15 -32.22 8.52 -27.10
N PRO A 16 -31.41 8.86 -26.08
CA PRO A 16 -30.47 9.97 -26.16
C PRO A 16 -29.50 9.91 -27.34
N ILE A 17 -29.12 8.71 -27.80
CA ILE A 17 -28.23 8.52 -28.95
C ILE A 17 -28.95 8.90 -30.25
N ILE A 18 -30.21 8.52 -30.39
CA ILE A 18 -31.03 8.87 -31.56
C ILE A 18 -31.26 10.38 -31.60
N VAL A 19 -31.64 10.97 -30.46
CA VAL A 19 -31.83 12.42 -30.34
C VAL A 19 -30.54 13.18 -30.66
N ALA A 20 -29.41 12.71 -30.13
CA ALA A 20 -28.09 13.29 -30.37
C ALA A 20 -27.69 13.22 -31.85
N ALA A 21 -27.92 12.09 -32.53
CA ALA A 21 -27.66 11.92 -33.96
C ALA A 21 -28.54 12.82 -34.82
N TRP A 22 -29.84 12.86 -34.54
CA TRP A 22 -30.79 13.72 -35.24
C TRP A 22 -30.43 15.20 -35.08
N PHE A 23 -30.19 15.64 -33.84
CA PHE A 23 -29.86 17.04 -33.55
C PHE A 23 -28.54 17.44 -34.22
N HIS A 24 -27.55 16.54 -34.17
CA HIS A 24 -26.27 16.75 -34.85
C HIS A 24 -26.46 17.02 -36.34
N HIS A 25 -27.18 16.14 -37.03
CA HIS A 25 -27.47 16.25 -38.46
C HIS A 25 -28.21 17.56 -38.77
N ARG A 26 -29.31 17.85 -38.06
CA ARG A 26 -30.08 19.08 -38.28
C ARG A 26 -29.28 20.34 -38.03
N PHE A 27 -28.46 20.38 -36.99
CA PHE A 27 -27.58 21.50 -36.73
C PHE A 27 -26.58 21.72 -37.88
N THR A 28 -25.99 20.64 -38.40
CA THR A 28 -25.06 20.73 -39.54
C THR A 28 -25.73 21.19 -40.83
N GLN A 29 -27.01 20.87 -41.04
CA GLN A 29 -27.79 21.36 -42.18
C GLN A 29 -28.13 22.85 -42.07
N VAL A 30 -28.48 23.35 -40.88
CA VAL A 30 -28.77 24.78 -40.67
C VAL A 30 -27.53 25.63 -40.90
N HIS A 31 -26.35 25.11 -40.53
CA HIS A 31 -25.04 25.73 -40.76
C HIS A 31 -24.99 27.24 -40.37
N PRO A 32 -25.31 27.59 -39.10
CA PRO A 32 -25.59 28.98 -38.71
C PRO A 32 -24.35 29.89 -38.61
N TYR A 33 -23.14 29.32 -38.57
CA TYR A 33 -21.89 30.08 -38.42
C TYR A 33 -21.07 30.11 -39.70
N GLN A 34 -20.18 31.09 -39.84
CA GLN A 34 -19.28 31.20 -41.00
C GLN A 34 -18.21 30.09 -41.04
N ASP A 35 -17.72 29.65 -39.87
CA ASP A 35 -16.80 28.53 -39.71
C ASP A 35 -17.06 27.83 -38.35
N GLY A 36 -16.58 26.60 -38.21
CA GLY A 36 -16.59 25.86 -36.96
C GLY A 36 -17.87 25.09 -36.68
N ASN A 37 -18.84 25.07 -37.60
CA ASN A 37 -20.11 24.35 -37.43
C ASN A 37 -19.91 22.89 -37.03
N GLY A 38 -18.97 22.17 -37.65
CA GLY A 38 -18.68 20.78 -37.27
C GLY A 38 -18.14 20.61 -35.84
N ARG A 39 -17.35 21.58 -35.35
CA ARG A 39 -16.86 21.58 -33.95
C ARG A 39 -18.00 21.82 -32.98
N VAL A 40 -18.85 22.80 -33.28
CA VAL A 40 -20.03 23.13 -32.46
C VAL A 40 -21.03 21.97 -32.47
N ALA A 41 -21.27 21.35 -33.62
CA ALA A 41 -22.14 20.19 -33.76
C ALA A 41 -21.70 19.06 -32.82
N ARG A 42 -20.41 18.69 -32.85
CA ARG A 42 -19.87 17.66 -31.94
C ARG A 42 -19.97 18.07 -30.47
N ALA A 43 -19.66 19.31 -30.13
CA ALA A 43 -19.76 19.80 -28.76
C ALA A 43 -21.21 19.76 -28.23
N LEU A 44 -22.18 20.14 -29.05
CA LEU A 44 -23.60 20.07 -28.70
C LEU A 44 -24.08 18.62 -28.58
N THR A 45 -23.63 17.74 -29.46
CA THR A 45 -23.92 16.30 -29.34
C THR A 45 -23.37 15.71 -28.05
N THR A 46 -22.12 16.04 -27.70
CA THR A 46 -21.55 15.67 -26.40
C THR A 46 -22.40 16.18 -25.23
N LEU A 47 -22.87 17.43 -25.30
CA LEU A 47 -23.75 17.97 -24.26
C LEU A 47 -25.07 17.18 -24.14
N LEU A 48 -25.66 16.76 -25.26
CA LEU A 48 -26.90 15.97 -25.25
C LEU A 48 -26.70 14.57 -24.69
N LEU A 49 -25.60 13.90 -25.07
CA LEU A 49 -25.26 12.60 -24.52
C LEU A 49 -25.03 12.69 -22.99
N LEU A 50 -24.27 13.68 -22.53
CA LEU A 50 -24.05 13.90 -21.09
C LEU A 50 -25.33 14.18 -20.31
N ARG A 51 -26.31 14.87 -20.91
CA ARG A 51 -27.63 15.07 -20.29
C ARG A 51 -28.46 13.79 -20.20
N GLY A 52 -28.18 12.82 -21.05
CA GLY A 52 -28.78 11.47 -21.02
C GLY A 52 -27.95 10.46 -20.24
N ASP A 53 -27.04 10.91 -19.36
CA ASP A 53 -26.12 10.06 -18.57
C ASP A 53 -25.20 9.16 -19.42
N LEU A 54 -24.91 9.56 -20.66
CA LEU A 54 -23.98 8.91 -21.56
C LEU A 54 -22.60 9.60 -21.57
N LEU A 55 -21.61 9.00 -22.21
CA LEU A 55 -20.23 9.48 -22.22
C LEU A 55 -20.01 10.58 -23.28
N PRO A 56 -18.88 11.32 -23.21
CA PRO A 56 -18.56 12.30 -24.23
C PRO A 56 -18.29 11.67 -25.61
N LEU A 57 -18.88 12.24 -26.66
CA LEU A 57 -18.64 11.81 -28.03
C LEU A 57 -17.21 12.16 -28.48
N VAL A 58 -16.42 11.13 -28.79
CA VAL A 58 -15.08 11.28 -29.38
C VAL A 58 -15.06 10.60 -30.74
N ILE A 59 -15.11 11.39 -31.82
CA ILE A 59 -14.97 10.90 -33.18
C ILE A 59 -13.48 11.03 -33.58
N ASP A 60 -12.82 9.89 -33.75
CA ASP A 60 -11.42 9.85 -34.19
C ASP A 60 -11.28 10.30 -35.66
N ARG A 61 -10.10 10.75 -36.06
CA ARG A 61 -9.78 11.10 -37.45
C ARG A 61 -9.97 9.91 -38.39
N ASP A 62 -9.71 8.70 -37.91
CA ASP A 62 -9.82 7.49 -38.72
C ASP A 62 -11.28 7.18 -39.11
N LEU A 63 -12.25 7.57 -38.27
CA LEU A 63 -13.69 7.43 -38.55
C LEU A 63 -14.25 8.53 -39.47
N ARG A 64 -13.41 9.47 -39.95
CA ARG A 64 -13.88 10.64 -40.70
C ARG A 64 -14.66 10.29 -41.96
N VAL A 65 -14.19 9.31 -42.73
CA VAL A 65 -14.84 8.92 -44.00
C VAL A 65 -16.23 8.36 -43.72
N GLU A 66 -16.31 7.38 -42.82
CA GLU A 66 -17.57 6.75 -42.42
C GLU A 66 -18.57 7.75 -41.83
N TYR A 67 -18.09 8.70 -41.02
CA TYR A 67 -18.91 9.75 -40.44
C TYR A 67 -19.47 10.72 -41.49
N ILE A 68 -18.68 11.10 -42.50
CA ILE A 68 -19.16 11.94 -43.61
C ILE A 68 -20.20 11.17 -44.45
N ASP A 69 -19.90 9.91 -44.79
CA ASP A 69 -20.83 9.05 -45.53
C ASP A 69 -22.16 8.88 -44.79
N ALA A 70 -22.11 8.76 -43.46
CA ALA A 70 -23.30 8.68 -42.62
C ALA A 70 -24.14 9.96 -42.64
N LEU A 71 -23.50 11.15 -42.68
CA LEU A 71 -24.20 12.42 -42.83
C LEU A 71 -24.86 12.54 -44.22
N GLU A 72 -24.18 12.13 -45.28
CA GLU A 72 -24.76 12.13 -46.64
C GLU A 72 -25.97 11.18 -46.75
N LYS A 73 -25.94 10.04 -46.06
CA LYS A 73 -27.10 9.14 -45.96
C LYS A 73 -28.23 9.76 -45.15
N ALA A 74 -27.91 10.48 -44.07
CA ALA A 74 -28.91 11.21 -43.28
C ALA A 74 -29.59 12.33 -44.10
N ASP A 75 -28.87 12.99 -45.03
CA ASP A 75 -29.47 13.93 -45.98
C ASP A 75 -30.50 13.27 -46.90
N ARG A 76 -30.32 11.98 -47.19
CA ARG A 76 -31.28 11.12 -47.93
C ARG A 76 -32.33 10.48 -47.03
N SER A 77 -32.53 11.02 -45.83
CA SER A 77 -33.49 10.56 -44.82
C SER A 77 -33.18 9.21 -44.17
N ASP A 78 -31.93 8.73 -44.24
CA ASP A 78 -31.47 7.56 -43.49
C ASP A 78 -30.50 7.98 -42.38
N LEU A 79 -31.04 8.23 -41.19
CA LEU A 79 -30.26 8.61 -40.00
C LEU A 79 -29.54 7.41 -39.35
N SER A 80 -29.96 6.19 -39.68
CA SER A 80 -29.52 4.96 -39.01
C SER A 80 -28.00 4.80 -38.96
N PRO A 81 -27.23 5.06 -40.05
CA PRO A 81 -25.78 4.95 -40.03
C PRO A 81 -25.12 5.91 -39.03
N LEU A 82 -25.62 7.14 -38.92
CA LEU A 82 -25.06 8.13 -37.99
C LEU A 82 -25.33 7.74 -36.53
N ALA A 83 -26.56 7.29 -36.24
CA ALA A 83 -26.93 6.79 -34.92
C ALA A 83 -26.09 5.55 -34.52
N GLN A 84 -25.83 4.64 -35.47
CA GLN A 84 -24.99 3.46 -35.24
C GLN A 84 -23.54 3.82 -34.91
N ILE A 85 -22.96 4.82 -35.57
CA ILE A 85 -21.62 5.32 -35.23
C ILE A 85 -21.60 5.82 -33.78
N PHE A 86 -22.59 6.62 -33.38
CA PHE A 86 -22.64 7.16 -32.02
C PHE A 86 -22.82 6.06 -30.97
N ALA A 87 -23.70 5.09 -31.22
CA ALA A 87 -23.88 3.92 -30.35
C ALA A 87 -22.60 3.08 -30.23
N GLY A 88 -21.87 2.88 -31.33
CA GLY A 88 -20.59 2.16 -31.33
C GLY A 88 -19.52 2.87 -30.50
N LEU A 89 -19.43 4.20 -30.62
CA LEU A 89 -18.53 5.03 -29.83
C LEU A 89 -18.86 4.97 -28.34
N GLU A 90 -20.14 5.07 -27.97
CA GLU A 90 -20.59 4.93 -26.57
C GLU A 90 -20.24 3.55 -26.00
N ARG A 91 -20.54 2.47 -26.73
CA ARG A 91 -20.17 1.10 -26.34
C ARG A 91 -18.67 1.00 -26.06
N ASN A 92 -17.84 1.51 -26.98
CA ASN A 92 -16.38 1.43 -26.84
C ASN A 92 -15.87 2.27 -25.66
N ALA A 93 -16.45 3.44 -25.43
CA ALA A 93 -16.11 4.30 -24.30
C ALA A 93 -16.45 3.63 -22.95
N ILE A 94 -17.62 2.98 -22.86
CA ILE A 94 -18.02 2.20 -21.67
C ILE A 94 -17.06 1.03 -21.43
N LEU A 95 -16.76 0.25 -22.48
CA LEU A 95 -15.84 -0.89 -22.36
C LEU A 95 -14.44 -0.45 -21.93
N ARG A 96 -13.91 0.64 -22.48
CA ARG A 96 -12.62 1.22 -22.06
C ARG A 96 -12.66 1.73 -20.61
N ALA A 97 -13.74 2.37 -20.18
CA ALA A 97 -13.91 2.80 -18.79
C ALA A 97 -13.92 1.59 -17.82
N LEU A 98 -14.44 0.44 -18.29
CA LEU A 98 -14.37 -0.84 -17.60
C LEU A 98 -13.03 -1.56 -17.76
N SER A 99 -12.07 -1.00 -18.50
CA SER A 99 -10.77 -1.63 -18.82
C SER A 99 -10.95 -3.00 -19.50
N VAL A 100 -11.97 -3.13 -20.33
CA VAL A 100 -12.19 -4.27 -21.22
C VAL A 100 -11.53 -3.95 -22.56
N ASP A 101 -10.66 -4.82 -23.03
CA ASP A 101 -9.97 -4.65 -24.30
C ASP A 101 -10.87 -5.10 -25.45
N VAL A 102 -11.49 -4.12 -26.13
CA VAL A 102 -12.45 -4.35 -27.20
C VAL A 102 -11.81 -5.09 -28.39
N ASP A 103 -10.50 -4.92 -28.61
CA ASP A 103 -9.78 -5.47 -29.75
C ASP A 103 -9.37 -6.94 -29.51
N ALA A 104 -9.19 -7.35 -28.26
CA ALA A 104 -8.89 -8.75 -27.91
C ALA A 104 -10.10 -9.68 -28.04
N GLU A 105 -11.31 -9.16 -27.85
CA GLU A 105 -12.54 -9.97 -27.71
C GLU A 105 -13.34 -10.19 -29.00
N ILE A 106 -13.10 -9.40 -30.07
CA ILE A 106 -13.64 -9.72 -31.41
C ILE A 106 -13.11 -11.09 -31.89
N THR A 107 -11.97 -11.53 -31.36
CA THR A 107 -11.31 -12.79 -31.75
C THR A 107 -11.86 -14.03 -31.03
N HIS A 108 -12.47 -13.90 -29.83
CA HIS A 108 -12.64 -15.05 -28.93
C HIS A 108 -14.07 -15.55 -28.65
N GLN A 109 -15.13 -14.97 -29.23
CA GLN A 109 -16.53 -15.43 -29.02
C GLN A 109 -16.94 -15.57 -27.54
N GLU A 110 -16.28 -14.89 -26.59
CA GLU A 110 -16.72 -14.85 -25.20
C GLU A 110 -17.84 -13.83 -25.02
N SER A 111 -18.84 -14.17 -24.19
CA SER A 111 -19.90 -13.22 -23.84
C SER A 111 -19.30 -11.98 -23.19
N LEU A 112 -19.76 -10.78 -23.58
CA LEU A 112 -19.37 -9.49 -22.98
C LEU A 112 -19.45 -9.51 -21.45
N THR A 113 -20.36 -10.30 -20.87
CA THR A 113 -20.47 -10.46 -19.42
C THR A 113 -19.25 -11.15 -18.80
N SER A 114 -18.69 -12.17 -19.46
CA SER A 114 -17.49 -12.89 -19.00
C SER A 114 -16.26 -11.98 -18.98
N ALA A 115 -16.08 -11.21 -20.06
CA ALA A 115 -15.04 -10.20 -20.21
C ALA A 115 -15.05 -9.18 -19.07
N VAL A 116 -16.23 -8.62 -18.78
CA VAL A 116 -16.41 -7.65 -17.69
C VAL A 116 -16.10 -8.30 -16.33
N ILE A 117 -16.54 -9.54 -16.08
CA ILE A 117 -16.23 -10.27 -14.83
C ILE A 117 -14.72 -10.47 -14.69
N GLY A 118 -14.03 -10.89 -15.75
CA GLY A 118 -12.58 -11.10 -15.76
C GLY A 118 -11.82 -9.81 -15.43
N SER A 119 -12.14 -8.70 -16.11
CA SER A 119 -11.48 -7.41 -15.86
C SER A 119 -11.72 -6.88 -14.45
N LEU A 120 -12.93 -7.05 -13.91
CA LEU A 120 -13.23 -6.71 -12.51
C LEU A 120 -12.40 -7.55 -11.54
N ALA A 121 -12.35 -8.87 -11.72
CA ALA A 121 -11.55 -9.77 -10.89
C ALA A 121 -10.07 -9.37 -10.89
N ASP A 122 -9.50 -9.08 -12.07
CA ASP A 122 -8.12 -8.62 -12.21
C ASP A 122 -7.88 -7.29 -11.49
N LYS A 123 -8.81 -6.33 -11.61
CA LYS A 123 -8.72 -5.05 -10.93
C LYS A 123 -8.75 -5.20 -9.41
N PHE A 124 -9.62 -6.06 -8.88
CA PHE A 124 -9.66 -6.36 -7.45
C PHE A 124 -8.37 -7.05 -6.99
N ASN A 125 -7.85 -8.00 -7.76
CA ASN A 125 -6.61 -8.69 -7.41
C ASN A 125 -5.40 -7.75 -7.41
N LYS A 126 -5.27 -6.89 -8.43
CA LYS A 126 -4.23 -5.85 -8.50
C LYS A 126 -4.29 -4.90 -7.29
N ARG A 127 -5.49 -4.42 -6.94
CA ARG A 127 -5.70 -3.56 -5.76
C ARG A 127 -5.31 -4.27 -4.45
N ARG A 128 -5.65 -5.55 -4.32
CA ARG A 128 -5.31 -6.36 -3.14
C ARG A 128 -3.80 -6.54 -3.01
N ILE A 129 -3.10 -6.89 -4.09
CA ILE A 129 -1.64 -7.05 -4.11
C ILE A 129 -0.96 -5.73 -3.74
N GLN A 130 -1.39 -4.61 -4.34
CA GLN A 130 -0.83 -3.29 -4.04
C GLN A 130 -1.03 -2.91 -2.58
N LYS A 131 -2.23 -3.14 -2.03
CA LYS A 131 -2.53 -2.88 -0.62
C LYS A 131 -1.61 -3.67 0.31
N VAL A 132 -1.40 -4.96 0.05
CA VAL A 132 -0.48 -5.81 0.85
C VAL A 132 0.96 -5.28 0.78
N ALA A 133 1.43 -4.91 -0.42
CA ALA A 133 2.75 -4.33 -0.61
C ALA A 133 2.92 -3.01 0.16
N ASP A 134 1.91 -2.14 0.13
CA ASP A 134 1.92 -0.87 0.86
C ASP A 134 1.99 -1.07 2.38
N LEU A 135 1.29 -2.07 2.93
CA LEU A 135 1.34 -2.39 4.35
C LEU A 135 2.72 -2.91 4.78
N ARG A 136 3.39 -3.72 3.95
CA ARG A 136 4.74 -4.25 4.22
C ARG A 136 5.85 -3.20 4.16
N ARG A 137 5.61 -1.99 3.66
CA ARG A 137 6.60 -0.90 3.70
C ARG A 137 7.09 -0.58 5.12
N VAL A 138 6.33 -0.93 6.16
CA VAL A 138 6.77 -0.78 7.56
C VAL A 138 8.07 -1.55 7.87
N ASN A 139 8.38 -2.61 7.11
CA ASN A 139 9.64 -3.38 7.28
C ASN A 139 10.88 -2.52 6.99
N GLN A 140 10.77 -1.51 6.11
CA GLN A 140 11.84 -0.56 5.84
C GLN A 140 12.11 0.30 7.07
N VAL A 141 11.04 0.84 7.67
CA VAL A 141 11.11 1.61 8.92
C VAL A 141 11.68 0.76 10.07
N ALA A 142 11.30 -0.51 10.17
CA ALA A 142 11.87 -1.43 11.17
C ALA A 142 13.38 -1.66 10.99
N THR A 143 13.85 -1.73 9.74
CA THR A 143 15.29 -1.88 9.44
C THR A 143 16.06 -0.62 9.82
N GLU A 144 15.49 0.56 9.59
CA GLU A 144 16.06 1.84 10.02
C GLU A 144 16.13 1.94 11.55
N PHE A 145 15.07 1.57 12.27
CA PHE A 145 15.10 1.49 13.73
C PHE A 145 16.13 0.48 14.23
N ARG A 146 16.26 -0.68 13.60
CA ARG A 146 17.28 -1.68 13.96
C ARG A 146 18.69 -1.08 13.84
N HIS A 147 18.98 -0.39 12.74
CA HIS A 147 20.26 0.28 12.55
C HIS A 147 20.50 1.38 13.59
N ARG A 148 19.49 2.22 13.88
CA ARG A 148 19.61 3.26 14.91
C ARG A 148 19.84 2.68 16.31
N THR A 149 19.13 1.61 16.63
CA THR A 149 19.25 0.90 17.92
C THR A 149 20.65 0.32 18.09
N ARG A 150 21.27 -0.18 17.01
CA ARG A 150 22.66 -0.61 17.04
C ARG A 150 23.60 0.49 17.51
N GLY A 151 23.54 1.65 16.86
CA GLY A 151 24.41 2.77 17.21
C GLY A 151 24.20 3.25 18.64
N LEU A 152 22.94 3.31 19.11
CA LEU A 152 22.63 3.70 20.49
C LEU A 152 23.18 2.67 21.51
N LEU A 153 22.97 1.39 21.27
CA LEU A 153 23.47 0.33 22.15
C LEU A 153 25.00 0.25 22.16
N GLU A 154 25.66 0.44 21.01
CA GLU A 154 27.13 0.47 20.93
C GLU A 154 27.70 1.60 21.79
N VAL A 155 27.10 2.79 21.78
CA VAL A 155 27.51 3.91 22.65
C VAL A 155 27.34 3.54 24.12
N SER A 156 26.13 3.12 24.54
CA SER A 156 25.86 2.78 25.94
C SER A 156 26.72 1.62 26.46
N PHE A 157 26.99 0.63 25.61
CA PHE A 157 27.77 -0.55 26.01
C PHE A 157 29.26 -0.23 26.13
N ASN A 158 29.80 0.65 25.29
CA ASN A 158 31.18 1.12 25.43
C ASN A 158 31.37 1.95 26.71
N GLU A 159 30.37 2.76 27.10
CA GLU A 159 30.40 3.49 28.38
C GLU A 159 30.39 2.52 29.57
N LEU A 160 29.59 1.45 29.51
CA LEU A 160 29.53 0.41 30.53
C LEU A 160 30.82 -0.41 30.62
N GLU A 161 31.48 -0.67 29.50
CA GLU A 161 32.75 -1.42 29.48
C GLU A 161 33.78 -0.80 30.42
N GLY A 162 33.90 0.53 30.39
CA GLY A 162 34.80 1.28 31.27
C GLY A 162 34.53 1.06 32.76
N ALA A 163 33.25 0.99 33.15
CA ALA A 163 32.85 0.74 34.53
C ALA A 163 33.04 -0.74 34.96
N LEU A 164 32.91 -1.68 34.02
CA LEU A 164 32.98 -3.11 34.30
C LEU A 164 34.41 -3.67 34.36
N ILE A 165 35.39 -2.97 33.78
CA ILE A 165 36.81 -3.37 33.82
C ILE A 165 37.34 -3.47 35.26
N GLU A 166 36.82 -2.68 36.20
CA GLU A 166 37.19 -2.78 37.62
C GLU A 166 36.67 -4.06 38.29
N ILE A 167 35.65 -4.70 37.72
CA ILE A 167 34.94 -5.87 38.27
C ILE A 167 35.41 -7.17 37.61
N GLY A 168 35.84 -7.13 36.36
CA GLY A 168 36.33 -8.30 35.62
C GLY A 168 36.74 -7.99 34.19
N GLU A 169 36.77 -9.01 33.33
CA GLU A 169 37.03 -8.87 31.90
C GLU A 169 35.72 -8.84 31.10
N PRO A 170 35.13 -7.66 30.83
CA PRO A 170 33.90 -7.58 30.05
C PRO A 170 34.12 -8.03 28.60
N ARG A 171 33.18 -8.81 28.08
CA ARG A 171 33.08 -9.15 26.66
C ARG A 171 31.75 -8.68 26.11
N ILE A 172 31.82 -7.78 25.14
CA ILE A 172 30.65 -7.17 24.52
C ILE A 172 30.45 -7.72 23.11
N THR A 173 29.22 -8.11 22.78
CA THR A 173 28.87 -8.58 21.43
C THR A 173 27.55 -7.98 20.95
N MET A 174 27.50 -7.61 19.67
CA MET A 174 26.31 -7.10 19.00
C MET A 174 25.88 -8.05 17.89
N LEU A 175 24.62 -8.45 17.87
CA LEU A 175 24.04 -9.34 16.86
C LEU A 175 22.75 -8.74 16.32
N GLU A 176 22.68 -8.56 15.01
CA GLU A 176 21.44 -8.23 14.31
C GLU A 176 20.70 -9.49 13.87
N GLY A 177 19.39 -9.41 13.85
CA GLY A 177 18.57 -10.42 13.23
C GLY A 177 17.42 -9.88 12.40
N GLY A 178 16.94 -10.77 11.55
CA GLY A 178 15.96 -10.47 10.52
C GLY A 178 15.95 -11.51 9.40
N PRO A 179 15.00 -11.40 8.45
CA PRO A 179 14.98 -12.21 7.24
C PRO A 179 16.30 -12.09 6.45
N ASP A 180 16.91 -10.91 6.45
CA ASP A 180 18.20 -10.60 5.83
C ASP A 180 19.41 -11.30 6.48
N ARG A 181 19.23 -11.86 7.68
CA ARG A 181 20.26 -12.63 8.43
C ARG A 181 19.91 -14.11 8.58
N ASN A 182 18.79 -14.56 8.00
CA ASN A 182 18.27 -15.93 8.11
C ASN A 182 18.08 -16.43 9.56
N ASN A 183 17.80 -15.51 10.49
CA ASN A 183 17.64 -15.81 11.92
C ASN A 183 16.37 -15.17 12.52
N SER A 184 15.41 -14.74 11.68
CA SER A 184 14.14 -14.11 12.11
C SER A 184 13.25 -14.98 13.02
N HIS A 185 13.56 -16.28 13.13
CA HIS A 185 12.88 -17.21 14.02
C HIS A 185 13.36 -17.11 15.48
N TRP A 186 14.47 -16.44 15.75
CA TRP A 186 14.98 -16.25 17.10
C TRP A 186 14.04 -15.34 17.90
N TYR A 187 14.01 -15.54 19.21
CA TYR A 187 13.25 -14.73 20.17
C TYR A 187 11.72 -14.68 19.99
N ARG A 188 11.15 -15.50 19.10
CA ARG A 188 9.69 -15.51 18.85
C ARG A 188 8.89 -15.85 20.11
N PHE A 189 9.43 -16.69 20.99
CA PHE A 189 8.77 -17.08 22.24
C PHE A 189 8.70 -15.89 23.20
N GLU A 190 9.83 -15.24 23.47
CA GLU A 190 9.96 -14.08 24.35
C GLU A 190 9.10 -12.90 23.85
N VAL A 191 9.11 -12.66 22.55
CA VAL A 191 8.30 -11.61 21.91
C VAL A 191 6.81 -11.94 21.99
N ALA A 192 6.41 -13.20 21.76
CA ALA A 192 5.01 -13.61 21.94
C ALA A 192 4.54 -13.46 23.38
N GLN A 193 5.40 -13.80 24.35
CA GLN A 193 5.12 -13.61 25.77
C GLN A 193 4.95 -12.14 26.12
N SER A 194 5.89 -11.28 25.70
CA SER A 194 5.84 -9.83 25.91
C SER A 194 4.56 -9.22 25.31
N ALA A 195 4.19 -9.61 24.08
CA ALA A 195 2.97 -9.14 23.44
C ALA A 195 1.72 -9.58 24.20
N LYS A 196 1.69 -10.83 24.71
CA LYS A 196 0.58 -11.37 25.48
C LYS A 196 0.39 -10.64 26.81
N GLU A 197 1.47 -10.31 27.51
CA GLU A 197 1.45 -9.51 28.75
C GLU A 197 0.86 -8.12 28.50
N ALA A 198 1.12 -7.53 27.32
CA ALA A 198 0.52 -6.27 26.88
C ALA A 198 -0.91 -6.41 26.30
N GLY A 199 -1.51 -7.61 26.32
CA GLY A 199 -2.85 -7.87 25.78
C GLY A 199 -2.94 -7.86 24.25
N LYS A 200 -1.81 -8.08 23.56
CA LYS A 200 -1.66 -8.04 22.10
C LYS A 200 -1.21 -9.39 21.53
N PHE A 201 -1.12 -9.48 20.20
CA PHE A 201 -0.57 -10.64 19.48
C PHE A 201 0.59 -10.19 18.60
N ALA A 202 1.72 -10.88 18.69
CA ALA A 202 2.81 -10.73 17.72
C ALA A 202 2.53 -11.58 16.47
N ASN A 203 2.69 -10.98 15.29
CA ASN A 203 2.46 -11.62 14.00
C ASN A 203 3.78 -12.10 13.39
N PHE A 204 4.07 -13.40 13.51
CA PHE A 204 5.26 -14.03 12.92
C PHE A 204 5.02 -14.69 11.55
N SER A 205 3.84 -14.48 10.96
CA SER A 205 3.62 -14.77 9.53
C SER A 205 4.25 -13.69 8.63
N GLU A 206 4.65 -12.56 9.22
CA GLU A 206 5.36 -11.46 8.58
C GLU A 206 6.79 -11.33 9.14
N ASP A 207 7.58 -10.41 8.58
CA ASP A 207 8.99 -10.23 8.93
C ASP A 207 9.18 -9.80 10.40
N HIS A 208 10.15 -10.40 11.06
CA HIS A 208 10.57 -10.09 12.42
C HIS A 208 12.05 -9.69 12.39
N PHE A 209 12.36 -8.52 12.95
CA PHE A 209 13.72 -8.00 13.07
C PHE A 209 14.08 -7.85 14.54
N PHE A 210 15.36 -7.93 14.87
CA PHE A 210 15.81 -7.65 16.23
C PHE A 210 17.27 -7.21 16.24
N ILE A 211 17.68 -6.70 17.39
CA ILE A 211 19.08 -6.53 17.74
C ILE A 211 19.30 -7.02 19.16
N ARG A 212 20.39 -7.75 19.35
CA ARG A 212 20.85 -8.24 20.64
C ARG A 212 22.20 -7.60 20.95
N GLY A 213 22.27 -6.86 22.04
CA GLY A 213 23.51 -6.57 22.74
C GLY A 213 23.73 -7.60 23.83
N SER A 214 24.94 -8.13 23.96
CA SER A 214 25.31 -8.95 25.12
C SER A 214 26.57 -8.43 25.79
N ILE A 215 26.55 -8.41 27.12
CA ILE A 215 27.69 -8.11 27.98
C ILE A 215 27.91 -9.34 28.86
N ARG A 216 29.11 -9.93 28.82
CA ARG A 216 29.51 -11.01 29.73
C ARG A 216 30.63 -10.51 30.62
N VAL A 217 30.50 -10.70 31.93
CA VAL A 217 31.54 -10.42 32.92
C VAL A 217 31.61 -11.63 33.85
N ASN A 218 32.81 -12.21 34.01
CA ASN A 218 33.00 -13.42 34.79
C ASN A 218 32.07 -14.57 34.34
N ARG A 219 31.14 -14.98 35.20
CA ARG A 219 30.16 -16.06 34.95
C ARG A 219 28.78 -15.54 34.57
N GLU A 220 28.56 -14.23 34.60
CA GLU A 220 27.26 -13.63 34.34
C GLU A 220 27.23 -13.03 32.94
N ARG A 221 26.12 -13.21 32.23
CA ARG A 221 25.87 -12.61 30.93
C ARG A 221 24.50 -11.98 30.87
N LEU A 222 24.49 -10.68 30.57
CA LEU A 222 23.31 -9.97 30.12
C LEU A 222 23.17 -10.11 28.61
N ALA A 223 22.00 -10.56 28.14
CA ALA A 223 21.57 -10.46 26.76
C ALA A 223 20.36 -9.53 26.67
N PHE A 224 20.58 -8.29 26.24
CA PHE A 224 19.53 -7.31 26.00
C PHE A 224 19.08 -7.36 24.54
N VAL A 225 17.79 -7.55 24.31
CA VAL A 225 17.22 -7.69 22.96
C VAL A 225 16.15 -6.64 22.75
N VAL A 226 16.25 -5.94 21.62
CA VAL A 226 15.18 -5.09 21.08
C VAL A 226 14.62 -5.77 19.84
N SER A 227 13.36 -6.18 19.91
CA SER A 227 12.62 -6.82 18.82
C SER A 227 11.72 -5.81 18.12
N PHE A 228 11.59 -5.92 16.80
CA PHE A 228 10.64 -5.19 15.95
C PHE A 228 9.76 -6.21 15.23
N HIS A 229 8.47 -6.24 15.54
CA HIS A 229 7.54 -7.25 15.04
C HIS A 229 6.19 -6.65 14.66
N HIS A 230 5.50 -7.30 13.71
CA HIS A 230 4.13 -6.95 13.35
C HIS A 230 3.16 -7.28 14.48
N VAL A 231 2.09 -6.50 14.60
CA VAL A 231 1.08 -6.67 15.64
C VAL A 231 -0.29 -7.00 15.06
N GLY A 232 -0.99 -7.90 15.76
CA GLY A 232 -2.31 -8.39 15.41
C GLY A 232 -2.28 -9.77 14.78
N ARG A 233 -3.44 -10.24 14.32
CA ARG A 233 -3.57 -11.52 13.59
C ARG A 233 -3.44 -11.37 12.09
N GLU A 234 -3.58 -10.15 11.59
CA GLU A 234 -3.56 -9.80 10.19
C GLU A 234 -2.48 -8.76 9.93
N LEU A 235 -2.00 -8.69 8.69
CA LEU A 235 -1.09 -7.64 8.26
C LEU A 235 -1.81 -6.28 8.28
N SER A 236 -1.41 -5.41 9.20
CA SER A 236 -2.03 -4.10 9.45
C SER A 236 -1.14 -2.92 9.05
N GLY A 237 0.14 -3.17 8.73
CA GLY A 237 1.15 -2.13 8.51
C GLY A 237 1.60 -1.42 9.78
N ILE A 238 1.30 -2.01 10.94
CA ILE A 238 1.71 -1.56 12.27
C ILE A 238 2.73 -2.55 12.82
N MET A 239 3.85 -2.03 13.30
CA MET A 239 4.85 -2.79 14.03
C MET A 239 5.11 -2.15 15.39
N GLU A 240 5.62 -2.95 16.31
CA GLU A 240 6.03 -2.50 17.64
C GLU A 240 7.47 -2.90 17.92
N ALA A 241 8.18 -2.04 18.64
CA ALA A 241 9.44 -2.38 19.27
C ALA A 241 9.21 -2.77 20.73
N THR A 242 9.78 -3.90 21.15
CA THR A 242 9.74 -4.37 22.54
C THR A 242 11.16 -4.72 22.99
N ALA A 243 11.51 -4.34 24.21
CA ALA A 243 12.82 -4.60 24.79
C ALA A 243 12.71 -5.55 25.97
N PHE A 244 13.59 -6.54 26.03
CA PHE A 244 13.67 -7.51 27.12
C PHE A 244 15.12 -7.96 27.34
N SER A 245 15.39 -8.51 28.52
CA SER A 245 16.68 -9.06 28.91
C SER A 245 16.57 -10.56 29.17
N LYS A 246 17.67 -11.26 28.93
CA LYS A 246 17.93 -12.60 29.47
C LYS A 246 19.22 -12.52 30.28
N LEU A 247 19.15 -12.90 31.55
CA LEU A 247 20.32 -13.01 32.42
C LEU A 247 20.71 -14.48 32.54
N GLU A 248 21.93 -14.79 32.11
CA GLU A 248 22.47 -16.14 32.03
C GLU A 248 23.67 -16.27 32.98
N SER A 249 23.65 -17.28 33.85
CA SER A 249 24.77 -17.59 34.77
C SER A 249 25.43 -18.91 34.37
N TYR A 250 26.76 -18.95 34.33
CA TYR A 250 27.55 -20.08 33.84
C TYR A 250 28.36 -20.80 34.94
N GLU A 251 28.65 -22.08 34.73
CA GLU A 251 29.39 -22.93 35.67
C GLU A 251 30.90 -22.72 35.59
N ASP A 252 31.42 -22.34 34.44
CA ASP A 252 32.74 -21.75 34.25
C ASP A 252 32.73 -20.75 33.07
N SER A 253 33.78 -19.93 32.93
CA SER A 253 33.86 -18.88 31.90
C SER A 253 33.89 -19.37 30.45
N GLU A 254 34.16 -20.67 30.24
CA GLU A 254 34.28 -21.29 28.90
C GLU A 254 33.01 -22.00 28.42
N ASP A 255 31.99 -22.14 29.28
CA ASP A 255 30.80 -22.91 28.95
C ASP A 255 29.90 -22.23 27.91
N ARG A 256 29.27 -23.06 27.08
CA ARG A 256 28.27 -22.64 26.10
C ARG A 256 26.83 -22.80 26.60
N GLU A 257 26.61 -23.53 27.70
CA GLU A 257 25.30 -23.76 28.31
C GLU A 257 25.22 -23.06 29.66
N SER A 258 24.14 -22.31 29.89
CA SER A 258 23.88 -21.62 31.14
C SER A 258 23.25 -22.57 32.16
N VAL A 259 23.58 -22.36 33.43
CA VAL A 259 23.03 -23.10 34.58
C VAL A 259 21.72 -22.47 35.04
N SER A 260 21.57 -21.16 34.88
CA SER A 260 20.33 -20.45 35.14
C SER A 260 20.07 -19.39 34.07
N GLU A 261 18.79 -19.20 33.74
CA GLU A 261 18.34 -18.16 32.82
C GLU A 261 17.11 -17.47 33.43
N SER A 262 17.13 -16.13 33.50
CA SER A 262 15.92 -15.34 33.81
C SER A 262 15.58 -14.39 32.68
N PHE A 263 14.31 -14.38 32.29
CA PHE A 263 13.75 -13.48 31.29
C PHE A 263 12.96 -12.37 31.97
N SER A 264 13.19 -11.12 31.56
CA SER A 264 12.47 -9.95 32.05
C SER A 264 12.12 -9.02 30.89
N VAL A 265 10.87 -8.54 30.83
CA VAL A 265 10.48 -7.48 29.91
C VAL A 265 10.97 -6.14 30.47
N CYS A 266 11.72 -5.40 29.67
CA CYS A 266 12.36 -4.15 30.11
C CYS A 266 11.59 -2.92 29.63
N SER A 267 10.84 -3.02 28.53
CA SER A 267 9.98 -1.94 28.04
C SER A 267 8.65 -1.92 28.79
N VAL A 268 8.34 -0.80 29.47
CA VAL A 268 7.05 -0.58 30.14
C VAL A 268 5.89 -0.60 29.13
N GLU A 269 6.06 0.09 28.01
CA GLU A 269 5.14 0.07 26.88
C GLU A 269 5.93 -0.20 25.59
N PRO A 270 5.37 -0.96 24.62
CA PRO A 270 5.97 -1.13 23.31
C PRO A 270 6.01 0.19 22.53
N PHE A 271 7.09 0.41 21.78
CA PHE A 271 7.19 1.57 20.89
C PHE A 271 6.50 1.26 19.55
N VAL A 272 5.35 1.88 19.29
CA VAL A 272 4.53 1.59 18.10
C VAL A 272 4.92 2.49 16.92
N PHE A 273 5.04 1.90 15.73
CA PHE A 273 5.32 2.64 14.49
C PHE A 273 4.61 2.01 13.28
N THR A 274 4.55 2.78 12.19
CA THR A 274 3.87 2.40 10.94
C THR A 274 4.72 2.76 9.73
N ASN A 275 4.28 2.37 8.54
CA ASN A 275 4.92 2.78 7.27
C ASN A 275 4.94 4.30 7.01
N LYS A 276 4.28 5.12 7.84
CA LYS A 276 4.29 6.59 7.76
C LYS A 276 5.25 7.22 8.77
N THR A 277 5.83 6.44 9.66
CA THR A 277 6.73 6.95 10.70
C THR A 277 8.04 7.35 10.05
N LYS A 278 8.49 8.58 10.28
CA LYS A 278 9.81 9.06 9.88
C LYS A 278 10.72 9.07 11.09
N LEU A 279 11.91 8.49 10.98
CA LEU A 279 12.83 8.35 12.10
C LEU A 279 13.22 9.71 12.71
N ASP A 280 13.46 10.72 11.87
CA ASP A 280 13.87 12.06 12.32
C ASP A 280 12.84 12.71 13.26
N ASP A 281 11.55 12.43 13.04
CA ASP A 281 10.45 12.99 13.83
C ASP A 281 10.33 12.33 15.22
N VAL A 282 10.86 11.12 15.39
CA VAL A 282 10.67 10.30 16.60
C VAL A 282 11.96 9.87 17.27
N GLN A 283 13.12 10.28 16.76
CA GLN A 283 14.44 9.84 17.22
C GLN A 283 14.67 10.08 18.73
N ASP A 284 14.28 11.24 19.24
CA ASP A 284 14.51 11.61 20.65
C ASP A 284 13.57 10.85 21.59
N VAL A 285 12.33 10.59 21.14
CA VAL A 285 11.37 9.78 21.89
C VAL A 285 11.84 8.33 21.93
N TYR A 286 12.29 7.80 20.79
CA TYR A 286 12.81 6.45 20.67
C TYR A 286 14.09 6.24 21.50
N ALA A 287 15.02 7.19 21.47
CA ALA A 287 16.26 7.10 22.25
C ALA A 287 15.97 7.06 23.76
N ARG A 288 15.07 7.91 24.26
CA ARG A 288 14.65 7.89 25.68
C ARG A 288 13.94 6.60 26.06
N TRP A 289 13.10 6.06 25.18
CA TRP A 289 12.44 4.78 25.39
C TRP A 289 13.47 3.63 25.51
N LEU A 290 14.45 3.60 24.61
CA LEU A 290 15.51 2.59 24.60
C LEU A 290 16.40 2.69 25.83
N ASP A 291 16.80 3.91 26.20
CA ASP A 291 17.61 4.19 27.39
C ASP A 291 16.91 3.72 28.68
N ALA A 292 15.62 4.05 28.84
CA ALA A 292 14.83 3.60 29.98
C ALA A 292 14.74 2.07 30.05
N ALA A 293 14.51 1.39 28.91
CA ALA A 293 14.47 -0.07 28.86
C ALA A 293 15.85 -0.67 29.19
N LEU A 294 16.93 -0.09 28.68
CA LEU A 294 18.28 -0.57 28.97
C LEU A 294 18.62 -0.40 30.46
N ALA A 295 18.25 0.71 31.07
CA ALA A 295 18.47 0.96 32.50
C ALA A 295 17.80 -0.11 33.38
N VAL A 296 16.60 -0.58 33.02
CA VAL A 296 15.92 -1.69 33.71
C VAL A 296 16.76 -2.97 33.61
N ALA A 297 17.23 -3.32 32.41
CA ALA A 297 18.04 -4.52 32.18
C ALA A 297 19.37 -4.48 32.94
N LEU A 298 20.04 -3.32 32.96
CA LEU A 298 21.33 -3.14 33.63
C LEU A 298 21.21 -3.19 35.14
N LYS A 299 20.10 -2.68 35.70
CA LYS A 299 19.83 -2.78 37.13
C LYS A 299 19.78 -4.24 37.57
N GLU A 300 19.01 -5.07 36.87
CA GLU A 300 18.91 -6.50 37.18
C GLU A 300 20.24 -7.24 36.98
N PHE A 301 21.04 -6.82 36.00
CA PHE A 301 22.38 -7.37 35.79
C PHE A 301 23.34 -6.99 36.93
N GLY A 302 23.31 -5.74 37.38
CA GLY A 302 24.12 -5.25 38.49
C GLY A 302 23.81 -5.95 39.82
N ASP A 303 22.56 -6.35 40.06
CA ASP A 303 22.18 -7.12 41.25
C ASP A 303 22.78 -8.56 41.25
N ARG A 304 23.37 -9.02 40.13
CA ARG A 304 24.02 -10.34 39.99
C ARG A 304 25.54 -10.31 39.96
N LEU A 305 26.16 -9.15 39.72
CA LEU A 305 27.61 -8.97 39.69
C LEU A 305 28.20 -8.87 41.10
#